data_AF-A0A2H3FKQ1-F1
#
_entry.id   AF-A0A2H3FKQ1-F1
#
_cell.length_a   1.000
_cell.length_b   1.000
_cell.length_c   1.000
_cell.angle_alpha   90.00
_cell.angle_beta   90.00
_cell.angle_gamma   90.00
#
_symmetry.space_group_name_H-M   'P 1'
#
loop_
_entity.id
_entity.type
_entity.pdbx_description
1 polymer ?
#
loop_
_entity_poly.entity_id
_entity_poly.type
_entity_poly.pdbx_seq_one_letter_code
_entity_poly.pdbx_strand_id
1 'polypeptide(L)'
;MSAKHAERTISYASPEDWDSWSNEFKKLAHAYDLWQYIDPTDRIRWPQRPELPEIRDYPRQADPDDPDSGTMTPGSDYVPPRRIGELTSEGRAEYEHDIRIYSLKETAYRETKKQEQKLVEFVLKTVSATYQKTSCVTGDRLDKWYQELRRSGVVYNERLRPEARDKYHKAVHTVPKINKLNEWVTEWETTMAEAISKKVPDALDAQCWAEDLNRAMYHVLPSWASTFRQHRRPQILNNSLNYREVAADIRYEAKMANASGRPPR
;
A
#
# COMPACT_ATOMS: atom_id res chain seq x y z
N MET A 1 26.90 25.62 1.76
CA MET A 1 25.51 25.82 2.21
C MET A 1 24.72 24.57 1.86
N SER A 2 24.56 23.64 2.82
CA SER A 2 23.80 22.41 2.59
C SER A 2 22.32 22.71 2.59
N ALA A 3 21.64 22.34 1.50
CA ALA A 3 20.19 22.34 1.43
C ALA A 3 19.66 21.44 2.55
N LYS A 4 18.98 22.02 3.54
CA LYS A 4 18.15 21.27 4.47
C LYS A 4 17.10 20.55 3.63
N HIS A 5 17.24 19.24 3.45
CA HIS A 5 16.10 18.41 3.15
C HIS A 5 15.13 18.60 4.32
N ALA A 6 14.05 19.33 4.08
CA ALA A 6 12.94 19.34 5.00
C ALA A 6 12.43 17.90 5.06
N GLU A 7 12.71 17.20 6.16
CA GLU A 7 12.01 15.97 6.49
C GLU A 7 10.52 16.31 6.44
N ARG A 8 9.82 15.85 5.41
CA ARG A 8 8.36 15.96 5.36
C ARG A 8 7.84 15.07 6.46
N THR A 9 7.51 15.67 7.60
CA THR A 9 6.79 14.99 8.67
C THR A 9 5.45 14.54 8.12
N ILE A 10 5.33 13.24 7.86
CA ILE A 10 4.07 12.63 7.41
C ILE A 10 3.04 12.84 8.52
N SER A 11 1.94 13.49 8.21
CA SER A 11 0.84 13.70 9.16
C SER A 11 -0.50 13.58 8.42
N TYR A 12 -1.56 13.21 9.15
CA TYR A 12 -2.94 13.21 8.69
C TYR A 12 -3.74 14.14 9.60
N ALA A 13 -3.70 15.43 9.29
CA ALA A 13 -4.38 16.47 10.05
C ALA A 13 -5.66 16.95 9.35
N SER A 14 -5.73 16.77 8.05
CA SER A 14 -6.84 17.12 7.19
C SER A 14 -7.04 16.05 6.12
N PRO A 15 -8.20 16.02 5.45
CA PRO A 15 -8.42 15.09 4.36
C PRO A 15 -7.47 15.28 3.16
N GLU A 16 -6.85 16.45 2.99
CA GLU A 16 -5.82 16.72 1.96
C GLU A 16 -4.62 15.79 2.09
N ASP A 17 -4.29 15.44 3.33
CA ASP A 17 -3.14 14.64 3.68
C ASP A 17 -3.33 13.16 3.35
N TRP A 18 -4.56 12.75 3.02
CA TRP A 18 -4.95 11.34 2.88
C TRP A 18 -4.06 10.57 1.91
N ASP A 19 -3.79 11.11 0.72
CA ASP A 19 -3.02 10.38 -0.29
C ASP A 19 -1.58 10.14 0.16
N SER A 20 -0.95 11.18 0.70
CA SER A 20 0.43 11.07 1.18
C SER A 20 0.51 10.13 2.37
N TRP A 21 -0.38 10.31 3.35
CA TRP A 21 -0.40 9.50 4.56
C TRP A 21 -0.75 8.04 4.25
N SER A 22 -1.78 7.80 3.45
CA SER A 22 -2.20 6.44 3.09
C SER A 22 -1.15 5.71 2.27
N ASN A 23 -0.39 6.41 1.42
CA ASN A 23 0.69 5.77 0.66
C ASN A 23 1.80 5.30 1.61
N GLU A 24 2.21 6.14 2.55
CA GLU A 24 3.24 5.79 3.53
C GLU A 24 2.78 4.70 4.49
N PHE A 25 1.52 4.76 4.96
CA PHE A 25 0.91 3.68 5.74
C PHE A 25 0.95 2.35 4.98
N LYS A 26 0.58 2.33 3.69
CA LYS A 26 0.62 1.12 2.85
C LYS A 26 2.02 0.58 2.67
N LYS A 27 3.00 1.44 2.40
CA LYS A 27 4.41 1.03 2.29
C LYS A 27 4.90 0.33 3.55
N LEU A 28 4.61 0.91 4.72
CA LEU A 28 4.95 0.30 6.01
C LEU A 28 4.19 -1.02 6.23
N ALA A 29 2.90 -1.05 5.92
CA ALA A 29 2.08 -2.26 6.05
C ALA A 29 2.58 -3.41 5.17
N HIS A 30 3.03 -3.12 3.93
CA HIS A 30 3.68 -4.12 3.09
C HIS A 30 5.05 -4.54 3.63
N ALA A 31 5.87 -3.60 4.10
CA ALA A 31 7.18 -3.91 4.68
C ALA A 31 7.10 -4.80 5.93
N TYR A 32 5.98 -4.74 6.64
CA TYR A 32 5.69 -5.55 7.81
C TYR A 32 4.84 -6.80 7.52
N ASP A 33 4.49 -7.05 6.26
CA ASP A 33 3.63 -8.16 5.83
C ASP A 33 2.25 -8.16 6.51
N LEU A 34 1.71 -6.97 6.76
CA LEU A 34 0.42 -6.75 7.41
C LEU A 34 -0.68 -6.26 6.46
N TRP A 35 -0.32 -5.79 5.26
CA TRP A 35 -1.30 -5.20 4.33
C TRP A 35 -2.45 -6.17 4.01
N GLN A 36 -2.18 -7.45 3.85
CA GLN A 36 -3.17 -8.48 3.56
C GLN A 36 -4.30 -8.60 4.60
N TYR A 37 -4.04 -8.20 5.86
CA TYR A 37 -5.04 -8.20 6.93
C TYR A 37 -5.77 -6.85 7.07
N ILE A 38 -5.26 -5.81 6.42
CA ILE A 38 -5.75 -4.43 6.52
C ILE A 38 -6.52 -4.01 5.27
N ASP A 39 -6.15 -4.56 4.11
CA ASP A 39 -6.72 -4.22 2.82
C ASP A 39 -8.25 -4.38 2.85
N PRO A 40 -9.03 -3.30 2.63
CA PRO A 40 -10.49 -3.39 2.61
C PRO A 40 -11.05 -4.28 1.49
N THR A 41 -10.22 -4.60 0.47
CA THR A 41 -10.61 -5.46 -0.65
C THR A 41 -10.35 -6.93 -0.39
N ASP A 42 -9.41 -7.25 0.51
CA ASP A 42 -9.12 -8.61 0.93
C ASP A 42 -9.87 -8.94 2.23
N ARG A 43 -10.19 -10.21 2.44
CA ARG A 43 -10.95 -10.68 3.61
C ARG A 43 -10.16 -11.69 4.43
N ILE A 44 -8.84 -11.55 4.46
CA ILE A 44 -7.97 -12.40 5.27
C ILE A 44 -8.15 -12.02 6.75
N ARG A 45 -8.42 -13.03 7.57
CA ARG A 45 -8.52 -12.85 9.02
C ARG A 45 -7.14 -12.64 9.61
N TRP A 46 -7.05 -11.71 10.54
CA TRP A 46 -5.85 -11.53 11.34
C TRP A 46 -5.44 -12.81 12.08
N PRO A 47 -4.12 -13.03 12.28
CA PRO A 47 -3.64 -14.14 13.08
C PRO A 47 -4.22 -14.10 14.49
N GLN A 48 -4.69 -15.25 14.95
CA GLN A 48 -5.16 -15.44 16.32
C GLN A 48 -4.04 -16.02 17.18
N ARG A 49 -4.11 -15.75 18.48
CA ARG A 49 -3.20 -16.36 19.44
C ARG A 49 -3.43 -17.87 19.41
N PRO A 50 -2.39 -18.70 19.24
CA PRO A 50 -2.54 -20.14 19.30
C PRO A 50 -2.94 -20.59 20.70
N GLU A 51 -3.70 -21.68 20.77
CA GLU A 51 -4.11 -22.31 22.02
C GLU A 51 -3.00 -23.23 22.52
N LEU A 52 -2.76 -23.21 23.82
CA LEU A 52 -1.77 -24.07 24.46
C LEU A 52 -2.32 -25.50 24.50
N PRO A 53 -1.59 -26.51 24.01
CA PRO A 53 -2.01 -27.90 24.14
C PRO A 53 -2.20 -28.30 25.60
N GLU A 54 -3.37 -28.86 25.94
CA GLU A 54 -3.65 -29.30 27.30
C GLU A 54 -3.24 -30.77 27.48
N ILE A 55 -2.46 -31.06 28.53
CA ILE A 55 -2.00 -32.42 28.84
C ILE A 55 -3.17 -33.42 28.95
N ARG A 56 -4.36 -32.94 29.33
CA ARG A 56 -5.59 -33.74 29.52
C ARG A 56 -6.14 -34.33 28.23
N ASP A 57 -5.76 -33.78 27.07
CA ASP A 57 -6.25 -34.21 25.76
C ASP A 57 -5.48 -35.43 25.22
N TYR A 58 -4.44 -35.87 25.92
CA TYR A 58 -3.54 -36.94 25.48
C TYR A 58 -3.75 -38.24 26.27
N PRO A 59 -3.48 -39.42 25.67
CA PRO A 59 -3.73 -40.71 26.33
C PRO A 59 -2.91 -40.93 27.60
N ARG A 60 -3.57 -41.40 28.66
CA ARG A 60 -2.97 -41.75 29.97
C ARG A 60 -2.44 -43.18 29.99
N GLN A 61 -1.36 -43.44 30.71
CA GLN A 61 -0.91 -44.79 31.05
C GLN A 61 -1.94 -45.47 31.97
N ALA A 62 -2.22 -46.74 31.70
CA ALA A 62 -3.00 -47.57 32.62
C ALA A 62 -2.23 -47.74 33.95
N ASP A 63 -2.97 -47.78 35.05
CA ASP A 63 -2.39 -48.06 36.35
C ASP A 63 -2.08 -49.56 36.42
N PRO A 64 -0.89 -50.00 36.89
CA PRO A 64 -0.59 -51.42 37.03
C PRO A 64 -1.62 -52.20 37.88
N ASP A 65 -2.22 -51.53 38.87
CA ASP A 65 -3.23 -52.11 39.76
C ASP A 65 -4.67 -51.93 39.24
N ASP A 66 -4.87 -51.11 38.20
CA ASP A 66 -6.16 -50.85 37.54
C ASP A 66 -5.96 -50.62 36.02
N PRO A 67 -5.99 -51.70 35.21
CA PRO A 67 -5.73 -51.63 33.78
C PRO A 67 -6.81 -50.84 33.01
N ASP A 68 -8.01 -50.68 33.56
CA ASP A 68 -9.10 -49.92 32.93
C ASP A 68 -8.96 -48.40 33.15
N SER A 69 -8.09 -47.97 34.09
CA SER A 69 -7.80 -46.56 34.40
C SER A 69 -7.25 -45.74 33.22
N GLY A 70 -6.62 -46.40 32.24
CA GLY A 70 -6.05 -45.76 31.05
C GLY A 70 -7.04 -45.48 29.92
N THR A 71 -8.26 -46.01 30.01
CA THR A 71 -9.19 -46.08 28.88
C THR A 71 -10.49 -45.33 29.18
N MET A 72 -10.90 -44.41 28.31
CA MET A 72 -12.21 -43.77 28.41
C MET A 72 -13.31 -44.75 28.00
N THR A 73 -13.78 -45.58 28.93
CA THR A 73 -14.94 -46.47 28.76
C THR A 73 -16.16 -45.94 29.53
N PRO A 74 -17.38 -46.09 29.01
CA PRO A 74 -18.60 -45.71 29.74
C PRO A 74 -18.73 -46.55 31.02
N GLY A 75 -18.60 -45.92 32.18
CA GLY A 75 -18.62 -46.58 33.50
C GLY A 75 -17.28 -46.60 34.25
N SER A 76 -16.19 -46.14 33.64
CA SER A 76 -14.88 -45.97 34.27
C SER A 76 -14.76 -44.62 35.00
N ASP A 77 -14.15 -44.62 36.20
CA ASP A 77 -13.70 -43.43 36.92
C ASP A 77 -12.45 -42.83 36.23
N TYR A 78 -12.56 -42.51 34.95
CA TYR A 78 -11.44 -42.00 34.17
C TYR A 78 -10.90 -40.70 34.78
N VAL A 79 -9.65 -40.73 35.21
CA VAL A 79 -8.92 -39.56 35.70
C VAL A 79 -8.03 -39.05 34.56
N PRO A 80 -8.28 -37.86 34.00
CA PRO A 80 -7.44 -37.29 32.96
C PRO A 80 -6.00 -37.08 33.46
N PRO A 81 -4.99 -37.25 32.60
CA PRO A 81 -3.60 -37.04 32.97
C PRO A 81 -3.36 -35.58 33.37
N ARG A 82 -2.62 -35.37 34.45
CA ARG A 82 -2.28 -34.03 34.98
C ARG A 82 -0.82 -33.67 34.77
N ARG A 83 0.02 -34.66 34.46
CA ARG A 83 1.48 -34.53 34.32
C ARG A 83 1.96 -35.39 33.17
N ILE A 84 3.04 -34.97 32.51
CA ILE A 84 3.66 -35.68 31.38
C ILE A 84 4.02 -37.14 31.72
N GLY A 85 4.41 -37.40 32.98
CA GLY A 85 4.72 -38.75 33.45
C GLY A 85 3.54 -39.72 33.42
N GLU A 86 2.30 -39.20 33.45
CA GLU A 86 1.07 -40.01 33.42
C GLU A 86 0.64 -40.36 31.99
N LEU A 87 1.27 -39.78 30.97
CA LEU A 87 0.94 -40.02 29.57
C LEU A 87 1.56 -41.31 29.03
N THR A 88 0.89 -41.96 28.08
CA THR A 88 1.49 -43.07 27.32
C THR A 88 2.74 -42.59 26.55
N SER A 89 3.59 -43.51 26.09
CA SER A 89 4.75 -43.11 25.28
C SER A 89 4.33 -42.43 23.98
N GLU A 90 3.22 -42.86 23.37
CA GLU A 90 2.61 -42.21 22.21
C GLU A 90 2.04 -40.84 22.57
N GLY A 91 1.23 -40.74 23.63
CA GLY A 91 0.66 -39.48 24.10
C GLY A 91 1.70 -38.44 24.50
N ARG A 92 2.85 -38.87 25.06
CA ARG A 92 4.01 -38.00 25.29
C ARG A 92 4.58 -37.46 23.99
N ALA A 93 4.76 -38.32 22.98
CA ALA A 93 5.31 -37.91 21.70
C ALA A 93 4.39 -36.94 20.95
N GLU A 94 3.09 -37.17 21.00
CA GLU A 94 2.07 -36.26 20.45
C GLU A 94 2.05 -34.91 21.17
N TYR A 95 2.00 -34.91 22.50
CA TYR A 95 2.05 -33.68 23.30
C TYR A 95 3.33 -32.88 23.02
N GLU A 96 4.49 -33.53 22.96
CA GLU A 96 5.75 -32.86 22.60
C GLU A 96 5.73 -32.29 21.18
N HIS A 97 5.13 -33.00 20.22
CA HIS A 97 4.96 -32.51 18.86
C HIS A 97 4.05 -31.28 18.80
N ASP A 98 2.92 -31.31 19.48
CA ASP A 98 1.97 -30.20 19.49
C ASP A 98 2.51 -28.99 20.26
N ILE A 99 3.28 -29.20 21.33
CA ILE A 99 4.02 -28.14 22.01
C ILE A 99 5.05 -27.49 21.08
N ARG A 100 5.72 -28.25 20.21
CA ARG A 100 6.62 -27.69 19.19
C ARG A 100 5.86 -26.85 18.17
N ILE A 101 4.72 -27.32 17.67
CA ILE A 101 3.86 -26.57 16.76
C ILE A 101 3.33 -25.30 17.41
N TYR A 102 2.81 -25.39 18.64
CA TYR A 102 2.36 -24.26 19.43
C TYR A 102 3.47 -23.22 19.58
N SER A 103 4.67 -23.64 19.97
CA SER A 103 5.81 -22.73 20.14
C SER A 103 6.13 -21.98 18.85
N LEU A 104 6.14 -22.67 17.71
CA LEU A 104 6.36 -22.04 16.40
C LEU A 104 5.25 -21.02 16.08
N LYS A 105 3.98 -21.39 16.27
CA LYS A 105 2.83 -20.51 16.03
C LYS A 105 2.82 -19.30 16.99
N GLU A 106 3.19 -19.48 18.24
CA GLU A 106 3.24 -18.42 19.26
C GLU A 106 4.37 -17.44 18.94
N THR A 107 5.53 -17.92 18.50
CA THR A 107 6.62 -17.06 18.00
C THR A 107 6.16 -16.23 16.80
N ALA A 108 5.52 -16.85 15.80
CA ALA A 108 5.00 -16.13 14.64
C ALA A 108 3.95 -15.08 15.04
N TYR A 109 2.99 -15.45 15.89
CA TYR A 109 1.97 -14.55 16.41
C TYR A 109 2.56 -13.34 17.16
N ARG A 110 3.56 -13.58 18.03
CA ARG A 110 4.24 -12.50 18.76
C ARG A 110 4.98 -11.55 17.82
N GLU A 111 5.63 -12.07 16.80
CA GLU A 111 6.32 -11.22 15.82
C GLU A 111 5.30 -10.39 15.03
N THR A 112 4.20 -10.98 14.55
CA THR A 112 3.10 -10.22 13.93
C THR A 112 2.58 -9.12 14.85
N LYS A 113 2.34 -9.43 16.13
CA LYS A 113 1.86 -8.44 17.11
C LYS A 113 2.84 -7.30 17.34
N LYS A 114 4.14 -7.58 17.33
CA LYS A 114 5.19 -6.56 17.41
C LYS A 114 5.19 -5.64 16.20
N GLN A 115 5.01 -6.19 15.00
CA GLN A 115 4.93 -5.38 13.78
C GLN A 115 3.63 -4.57 13.73
N GLU A 116 2.52 -5.15 14.19
CA GLU A 116 1.22 -4.46 14.35
C GLU A 116 1.37 -3.24 15.27
N GLN A 117 2.09 -3.39 16.40
CA GLN A 117 2.36 -2.29 17.32
C GLN A 117 3.13 -1.13 16.65
N LYS A 118 4.09 -1.41 15.76
CA LYS A 118 4.81 -0.35 15.03
C LYS A 118 3.87 0.45 14.12
N LEU A 119 2.93 -0.20 13.44
CA LEU A 119 1.92 0.49 12.64
C LEU A 119 0.96 1.29 13.53
N VAL A 120 0.52 0.74 14.66
CA VAL A 120 -0.30 1.46 15.64
C VAL A 120 0.43 2.73 16.10
N GLU A 121 1.70 2.62 16.48
CA GLU A 121 2.50 3.79 16.86
C GLU A 121 2.64 4.81 15.73
N PHE A 122 2.81 4.36 14.49
CA PHE A 122 2.82 5.24 13.33
C PHE A 122 1.49 6.01 13.21
N VAL A 123 0.35 5.32 13.28
CA VAL A 123 -0.98 5.96 13.23
C VAL A 123 -1.12 6.99 14.36
N LEU A 124 -0.80 6.62 15.60
CA LEU A 124 -0.94 7.50 16.76
C LEU A 124 0.03 8.70 16.74
N LYS A 125 1.17 8.60 16.06
CA LYS A 125 2.11 9.72 15.91
C LYS A 125 1.75 10.66 14.77
N THR A 126 1.11 10.14 13.72
CA THR A 126 0.92 10.88 12.46
C THR A 126 -0.51 11.38 12.27
N VAL A 127 -1.51 10.72 12.83
CA VAL A 127 -2.92 11.16 12.75
C VAL A 127 -3.22 12.22 13.80
N SER A 128 -3.94 13.28 13.45
CA SER A 128 -4.29 14.34 14.42
C SER A 128 -5.24 13.84 15.51
N ALA A 129 -5.22 14.50 16.68
CA ALA A 129 -6.04 14.12 17.83
C ALA A 129 -7.55 14.05 17.49
N THR A 130 -8.04 14.90 16.58
CA THR A 130 -9.45 14.90 16.14
C THR A 130 -9.79 13.61 15.40
N TYR A 131 -8.95 13.18 14.48
CA TYR A 131 -9.15 11.94 13.73
C TYR A 131 -8.91 10.70 14.60
N GLN A 132 -7.96 10.75 15.53
CA GLN A 132 -7.79 9.65 16.49
C GLN A 132 -9.06 9.43 17.32
N LYS A 133 -9.68 10.51 17.84
CA LYS A 133 -10.90 10.41 18.64
C LYS A 133 -12.10 9.85 17.88
N THR A 134 -12.17 10.08 16.58
CA THR A 134 -13.34 9.74 15.76
C THR A 134 -13.16 8.46 14.95
N SER A 135 -11.93 8.14 14.56
CA SER A 135 -11.60 7.02 13.65
C SER A 135 -10.76 5.92 14.30
N CYS A 136 -10.05 6.20 15.40
CA CYS A 136 -9.19 5.22 16.09
C CYS A 136 -9.78 4.82 17.44
N VAL A 137 -10.95 4.18 17.42
CA VAL A 137 -11.68 3.76 18.63
C VAL A 137 -10.88 2.70 19.40
N THR A 138 -10.81 2.84 20.71
CA THR A 138 -10.16 1.86 21.59
C THR A 138 -10.83 0.50 21.48
N GLY A 139 -10.03 -0.56 21.29
CA GLY A 139 -10.52 -1.93 21.14
C GLY A 139 -10.79 -2.34 19.69
N ASP A 140 -10.88 -1.37 18.77
CA ASP A 140 -10.85 -1.66 17.34
C ASP A 140 -9.43 -1.95 16.85
N ARG A 141 -9.38 -2.59 15.68
CA ARG A 141 -8.15 -3.04 15.03
C ARG A 141 -7.72 -2.06 13.94
N LEU A 142 -6.46 -2.19 13.50
CA LEU A 142 -5.87 -1.34 12.46
C LEU A 142 -6.64 -1.34 11.14
N ASP A 143 -7.27 -2.45 10.75
CA ASP A 143 -8.09 -2.53 9.54
C ASP A 143 -9.29 -1.60 9.61
N LYS A 144 -10.00 -1.58 10.74
CA LYS A 144 -11.12 -0.66 10.96
C LYS A 144 -10.65 0.79 11.05
N TRP A 145 -9.56 1.05 11.78
CA TRP A 145 -9.01 2.41 11.87
C TRP A 145 -8.66 2.96 10.49
N TYR A 146 -7.98 2.15 9.66
CA TYR A 146 -7.64 2.51 8.30
C TYR A 146 -8.88 2.76 7.43
N GLN A 147 -9.92 1.93 7.56
CA GLN A 147 -11.18 2.11 6.83
C GLN A 147 -11.91 3.40 7.21
N GLU A 148 -12.00 3.74 8.49
CA GLU A 148 -12.68 4.98 8.92
C GLU A 148 -11.88 6.23 8.52
N LEU A 149 -10.55 6.20 8.66
CA LEU A 149 -9.69 7.27 8.15
C LEU A 149 -9.88 7.43 6.63
N ARG A 150 -9.95 6.32 5.89
CA ARG A 150 -10.21 6.31 4.44
C ARG A 150 -11.54 6.97 4.08
N ARG A 151 -12.61 6.75 4.86
CA ARG A 151 -13.92 7.35 4.56
C ARG A 151 -13.85 8.88 4.55
N SER A 152 -13.13 9.46 5.51
CA SER A 152 -12.93 10.91 5.56
C SER A 152 -12.04 11.45 4.43
N GLY A 153 -10.96 10.74 4.09
CA GLY A 153 -10.03 11.14 3.04
C GLY A 153 -10.57 10.99 1.61
N VAL A 154 -11.31 9.91 1.32
CA VAL A 154 -11.83 9.63 -0.04
C VAL A 154 -12.90 10.63 -0.46
N VAL A 155 -13.82 11.00 0.44
CA VAL A 155 -14.86 12.02 0.16
C VAL A 155 -14.24 13.36 -0.22
N TYR A 156 -13.07 13.68 0.34
CA TYR A 156 -12.36 14.90 0.02
C TYR A 156 -11.59 14.82 -1.30
N ASN A 157 -10.96 13.68 -1.61
CA ASN A 157 -10.32 13.47 -2.89
C ASN A 157 -11.28 13.53 -4.09
N GLU A 158 -12.55 13.16 -3.91
CA GLU A 158 -13.59 13.39 -4.93
C GLU A 158 -13.82 14.88 -5.21
N ARG A 159 -13.65 15.75 -4.21
CA ARG A 159 -13.78 17.21 -4.35
C ARG A 159 -12.54 17.88 -4.94
N LEU A 160 -11.34 17.32 -4.74
CA LEU A 160 -10.10 17.82 -5.34
C LEU A 160 -9.86 17.32 -6.78
N ARG A 161 -10.55 16.27 -7.21
CA ARG A 161 -10.42 15.74 -8.58
C ARG A 161 -10.75 16.79 -9.65
N PRO A 162 -11.81 17.61 -9.53
CA PRO A 162 -12.05 18.75 -10.42
C PRO A 162 -10.91 19.77 -10.44
N GLU A 163 -10.37 20.17 -9.30
CA GLU A 163 -9.27 21.16 -9.24
C GLU A 163 -7.98 20.63 -9.90
N ALA A 164 -7.62 19.38 -9.62
CA ALA A 164 -6.48 18.72 -10.26
C ALA A 164 -6.69 18.57 -11.77
N ARG A 165 -7.93 18.29 -12.19
CA ARG A 165 -8.32 18.24 -13.60
C ARG A 165 -8.19 19.62 -14.27
N ASP A 166 -8.68 20.68 -13.64
CA ASP A 166 -8.59 22.04 -14.17
C ASP A 166 -7.14 22.50 -14.28
N LYS A 167 -6.31 22.19 -13.28
CA LYS A 167 -4.87 22.46 -13.30
C LYS A 167 -4.16 21.71 -14.42
N TYR A 168 -4.48 20.43 -14.60
CA TYR A 168 -3.99 19.61 -15.71
C TYR A 168 -4.37 20.19 -17.06
N HIS A 169 -5.65 20.50 -17.27
CA HIS A 169 -6.14 21.10 -18.52
C HIS A 169 -5.47 22.44 -18.79
N LYS A 170 -5.31 23.28 -17.77
CA LYS A 170 -4.59 24.55 -17.90
C LYS A 170 -3.13 24.34 -18.32
N ALA A 171 -2.42 23.40 -17.70
CA ALA A 171 -1.01 23.12 -18.02
C ALA A 171 -0.84 22.59 -19.45
N VAL A 172 -1.68 21.63 -19.87
CA VAL A 172 -1.56 20.99 -21.19
C VAL A 172 -2.09 21.86 -22.33
N HIS A 173 -3.12 22.69 -22.10
CA HIS A 173 -3.67 23.58 -23.13
C HIS A 173 -2.92 24.91 -23.25
N THR A 174 -2.06 25.26 -22.30
CA THR A 174 -1.18 26.42 -22.45
C THR A 174 -0.08 26.07 -23.44
N VAL A 175 -0.13 26.63 -24.65
CA VAL A 175 0.89 26.40 -25.68
C VAL A 175 2.25 26.92 -25.19
N PRO A 176 3.30 26.08 -25.12
CA PRO A 176 4.62 26.53 -24.69
C PRO A 176 5.22 27.52 -25.69
N LYS A 177 6.03 28.45 -25.19
CA LYS A 177 6.98 29.18 -26.05
C LYS A 177 8.25 28.33 -26.18
N ILE A 178 8.85 28.27 -27.38
CA ILE A 178 10.03 27.42 -27.63
C ILE A 178 11.20 27.73 -26.68
N ASN A 179 11.40 29.00 -26.33
CA ASN A 179 12.44 29.44 -25.39
C ASN A 179 12.14 29.11 -23.91
N LYS A 180 10.92 28.69 -23.59
CA LYS A 180 10.48 28.27 -22.25
C LYS A 180 10.01 26.80 -22.22
N LEU A 181 10.33 26.03 -23.27
CA LEU A 181 9.82 24.66 -23.40
C LEU A 181 10.26 23.77 -22.23
N ASN A 182 11.49 23.91 -21.73
CA ASN A 182 11.96 23.12 -20.58
C ASN A 182 11.21 23.44 -19.27
N GLU A 183 10.87 24.71 -19.05
CA GLU A 183 10.04 25.13 -17.91
C GLU A 183 8.65 24.52 -18.03
N TRP A 184 8.04 24.63 -19.21
CA TRP A 184 6.73 24.07 -19.50
C TRP A 184 6.68 22.54 -19.35
N VAL A 185 7.67 21.81 -19.87
CA VAL A 185 7.73 20.34 -19.72
C VAL A 185 7.83 19.95 -18.24
N THR A 186 8.53 20.74 -17.43
CA THR A 186 8.64 20.49 -15.98
C THR A 186 7.31 20.76 -15.26
N GLU A 187 6.60 21.83 -15.64
CA GLU A 187 5.26 22.13 -15.12
C GLU A 187 4.24 21.05 -15.53
N TRP A 188 4.26 20.64 -16.80
CA TRP A 188 3.44 19.55 -17.32
C TRP A 188 3.72 18.23 -16.60
N GLU A 189 4.99 17.83 -16.45
CA GLU A 189 5.38 16.58 -15.76
C GLU A 189 4.93 16.57 -14.30
N THR A 190 5.06 17.71 -13.61
CA THR A 190 4.61 17.88 -12.21
C THR A 190 3.09 17.79 -12.10
N THR A 191 2.38 18.49 -12.99
CA THR A 191 0.90 18.52 -12.99
C THR A 191 0.32 17.17 -13.40
N MET A 192 0.97 16.45 -14.32
CA MET A 192 0.63 15.09 -14.72
C MET A 192 0.78 14.12 -13.54
N ALA A 193 1.88 14.23 -12.78
CA ALA A 193 2.09 13.42 -11.58
C ALA A 193 0.99 13.64 -10.54
N GLU A 194 0.59 14.89 -10.33
CA GLU A 194 -0.49 15.28 -9.42
C GLU A 194 -1.86 14.75 -9.90
N ALA A 195 -2.17 14.91 -11.19
CA ALA A 195 -3.42 14.44 -11.79
C ALA A 195 -3.56 12.90 -11.76
N ILE A 196 -2.48 12.17 -12.04
CA ILE A 196 -2.43 10.70 -11.90
C ILE A 196 -2.65 10.30 -10.44
N SER A 197 -1.97 10.96 -9.49
CA SER A 197 -2.13 10.71 -8.05
C SER A 197 -3.59 10.88 -7.59
N LYS A 198 -4.26 11.93 -8.07
CA LYS A 198 -5.68 12.22 -7.80
C LYS A 198 -6.66 11.43 -8.66
N LYS A 199 -6.17 10.50 -9.50
CA LYS A 199 -6.95 9.64 -10.39
C LYS A 199 -7.86 10.42 -11.34
N VAL A 200 -7.34 11.50 -11.92
CA VAL A 200 -8.02 12.24 -13.00
C VAL A 200 -8.08 11.33 -14.24
N PRO A 201 -9.26 11.02 -14.79
CA PRO A 201 -9.40 10.10 -15.93
C PRO A 201 -8.54 10.52 -17.13
N ASP A 202 -8.57 11.81 -17.47
CA ASP A 202 -7.85 12.38 -18.62
C ASP A 202 -6.32 12.16 -18.51
N ALA A 203 -5.76 12.13 -17.30
CA ALA A 203 -4.35 11.87 -17.05
C ALA A 203 -3.99 10.38 -16.92
N LEU A 204 -4.99 9.52 -16.66
CA LEU A 204 -4.80 8.06 -16.55
C LEU A 204 -4.92 7.35 -17.91
N ASP A 205 -5.61 7.95 -18.87
CA ASP A 205 -5.79 7.41 -20.21
C ASP A 205 -4.77 8.00 -21.19
N ALA A 206 -3.84 7.17 -21.65
CA ALA A 206 -2.83 7.51 -22.64
C ALA A 206 -3.40 8.00 -23.97
N GLN A 207 -4.63 7.64 -24.33
CA GLN A 207 -5.26 8.17 -25.54
C GLN A 207 -5.62 9.65 -25.37
N CYS A 208 -6.16 10.01 -24.21
CA CYS A 208 -6.55 11.38 -23.87
C CYS A 208 -5.31 12.27 -23.74
N TRP A 209 -4.40 11.97 -22.82
CA TRP A 209 -3.30 12.89 -22.54
C TRP A 209 -2.27 12.97 -23.67
N ALA A 210 -2.09 11.91 -24.46
CA ALA A 210 -1.20 11.97 -25.61
C ALA A 210 -1.78 12.83 -26.75
N GLU A 211 -3.10 12.89 -26.89
CA GLU A 211 -3.74 13.81 -27.86
C GLU A 211 -3.57 15.27 -27.44
N ASP A 212 -3.84 15.58 -26.17
CA ASP A 212 -3.68 16.93 -25.62
C ASP A 212 -2.24 17.42 -25.73
N LEU A 213 -1.29 16.56 -25.35
CA LEU A 213 0.14 16.85 -25.49
C LEU A 213 0.54 17.06 -26.95
N ASN A 214 0.07 16.20 -27.86
CA ASN A 214 0.38 16.32 -29.28
C ASN A 214 -0.13 17.65 -29.86
N ARG A 215 -1.31 18.09 -29.44
CA ARG A 215 -1.89 19.39 -29.84
C ARG A 215 -1.04 20.56 -29.33
N ALA A 216 -0.61 20.52 -28.06
CA ALA A 216 0.26 21.54 -27.49
C ALA A 216 1.62 21.62 -28.20
N MET A 217 2.20 20.46 -28.50
CA MET A 217 3.52 20.34 -29.11
C MET A 217 3.53 20.61 -30.62
N TYR A 218 2.40 20.46 -31.32
CA TYR A 218 2.33 20.73 -32.76
C TYR A 218 2.77 22.16 -33.12
N HIS A 219 2.48 23.14 -32.24
CA HIS A 219 2.86 24.53 -32.46
C HIS A 219 4.33 24.85 -32.14
N VAL A 220 5.05 23.94 -31.46
CA VAL A 220 6.40 24.21 -30.92
C VAL A 220 7.45 23.28 -31.52
N LEU A 221 7.14 21.99 -31.65
CA LEU A 221 7.96 20.98 -32.29
C LEU A 221 7.11 20.17 -33.31
N PRO A 222 6.79 20.74 -34.48
CA PRO A 222 5.89 20.10 -35.46
C PRO A 222 6.41 18.74 -35.97
N SER A 223 7.73 18.63 -36.17
CA SER A 223 8.38 17.38 -36.63
C SER A 223 8.22 16.25 -35.62
N TRP A 224 8.46 16.55 -34.34
CA TRP A 224 8.26 15.59 -33.26
C TRP A 224 6.78 15.22 -33.12
N ALA A 225 5.87 16.19 -33.08
CA ALA A 225 4.43 15.95 -32.93
C ALA A 225 3.85 15.08 -34.08
N SER A 226 4.33 15.30 -35.31
CA SER A 226 3.87 14.52 -36.48
C SER A 226 4.21 13.04 -36.39
N THR A 227 5.33 12.69 -35.73
CA THR A 227 5.82 11.32 -35.66
C THR A 227 5.55 10.65 -34.31
N PHE A 228 5.35 11.42 -33.23
CA PHE A 228 5.12 10.94 -31.87
C PHE A 228 3.97 9.93 -31.79
N ARG A 229 2.78 10.29 -32.28
CA ARG A 229 1.61 9.40 -32.23
C ARG A 229 1.78 8.12 -33.04
N GLN A 230 2.57 8.17 -34.12
CA GLN A 230 2.82 7.00 -34.96
C GLN A 230 3.75 6.02 -34.23
N HIS A 231 4.87 6.51 -33.72
CA HIS A 231 5.86 5.68 -33.01
C HIS A 231 5.33 5.13 -31.68
N ARG A 232 4.52 5.92 -30.95
CA ARG A 232 3.98 5.55 -29.64
C ARG A 232 2.60 4.87 -29.71
N ARG A 233 2.05 4.63 -30.91
CA ARG A 233 0.70 4.06 -31.09
C ARG A 233 0.43 2.80 -30.28
N PRO A 234 1.31 1.78 -30.24
CA PRO A 234 1.06 0.57 -29.46
C PRO A 234 0.95 0.86 -27.95
N GLN A 235 1.83 1.72 -27.44
CA GLN A 235 1.90 2.14 -26.03
C GLN A 235 0.72 3.03 -25.62
N ILE A 236 0.17 3.80 -26.57
CA ILE A 236 -1.05 4.59 -26.37
C ILE A 236 -2.27 3.67 -26.29
N LEU A 237 -2.39 2.71 -27.21
CA LEU A 237 -3.55 1.82 -27.29
C LEU A 237 -3.64 0.85 -26.11
N ASN A 238 -2.51 0.36 -25.61
CA ASN A 238 -2.46 -0.54 -24.45
C ASN A 238 -2.34 0.20 -23.10
N ASN A 239 -2.42 1.53 -23.10
CA ASN A 239 -2.24 2.40 -21.94
C ASN A 239 -0.93 2.18 -21.14
N SER A 240 0.16 1.80 -21.82
CA SER A 240 1.47 1.55 -21.20
C SER A 240 2.47 2.69 -21.41
N LEU A 241 2.05 3.81 -21.98
CA LEU A 241 2.94 4.95 -22.26
C LEU A 241 3.33 5.68 -20.97
N ASN A 242 4.63 5.89 -20.76
CA ASN A 242 5.13 6.61 -19.59
C ASN A 242 5.35 8.09 -19.88
N TYR A 243 4.63 8.97 -19.19
CA TYR A 243 4.70 10.43 -19.39
C TYR A 243 6.11 11.01 -19.11
N ARG A 244 6.92 10.40 -18.24
CA ARG A 244 8.28 10.85 -17.94
C ARG A 244 9.27 10.54 -19.07
N GLU A 245 9.09 9.39 -19.73
CA GLU A 245 9.86 9.05 -20.93
C GLU A 245 9.55 10.05 -22.05
N VAL A 246 8.27 10.39 -22.24
CA VAL A 246 7.85 11.41 -23.20
C VAL A 246 8.42 12.80 -22.84
N ALA A 247 8.45 13.16 -21.55
CA ALA A 247 9.10 14.41 -21.10
C ALA A 247 10.59 14.45 -21.47
N ALA A 248 11.30 13.33 -21.31
CA ALA A 248 12.71 13.21 -21.68
C ALA A 248 12.92 13.34 -23.19
N ASP A 249 12.07 12.70 -24.00
CA ASP A 249 12.09 12.80 -25.47
C ASP A 249 11.91 14.25 -25.93
N ILE A 250 10.93 14.97 -25.39
CA ILE A 250 10.69 16.38 -25.74
C ILE A 250 11.90 17.25 -25.39
N ARG A 251 12.52 17.03 -24.22
CA ARG A 251 13.72 17.78 -23.80
C ARG A 251 14.91 17.49 -24.73
N TYR A 252 15.04 16.26 -25.22
CA TYR A 252 16.08 15.89 -26.18
C TYR A 252 15.88 16.60 -27.53
N GLU A 253 14.66 16.55 -28.07
CA GLU A 253 14.32 17.21 -29.34
C GLU A 253 14.44 18.74 -29.27
N ALA A 254 14.04 19.34 -28.15
CA ALA A 254 14.22 20.77 -27.91
C ALA A 254 15.70 21.20 -27.96
N LYS A 255 16.61 20.37 -27.43
CA LYS A 255 18.06 20.62 -27.52
C LYS A 255 18.54 20.51 -28.96
N MET A 256 18.08 19.51 -29.70
CA MET A 256 18.46 19.31 -31.11
C MET A 256 17.95 20.45 -32.00
N ALA A 257 16.71 20.90 -31.81
CA ALA A 257 16.12 22.03 -32.53
C ALA A 257 16.85 23.35 -32.27
N ASN A 258 17.27 23.60 -31.02
CA ASN A 258 18.07 24.78 -30.67
C ASN A 258 19.51 24.71 -31.22
N ALA A 259 20.12 23.53 -31.25
CA ALA A 259 21.47 23.32 -31.81
C ALA A 259 21.50 23.44 -33.34
N SER A 260 20.38 23.18 -34.01
CA SER A 260 20.22 23.28 -35.46
C SER A 260 19.74 24.65 -35.95
N GLY A 261 19.79 25.68 -35.08
CA GLY A 261 19.55 27.09 -35.43
C GLY A 261 20.46 27.57 -36.56
N ARG A 262 20.04 27.36 -37.81
CA ARG A 262 20.58 28.02 -38.99
C ARG A 262 20.33 29.52 -38.87
N PRO A 263 21.30 30.40 -39.20
CA PRO A 263 21.03 31.82 -39.35
C PRO A 263 20.04 32.03 -40.50
N PRO A 264 19.19 33.08 -40.45
CA PRO A 264 18.24 33.35 -41.51
C PRO A 264 19.00 33.63 -42.81
N ARG A 265 18.57 32.98 -43.90
CA ARG A 265 18.88 33.41 -45.26
C ARG A 265 17.83 34.41 -45.70
#